data_AF-A0A3N2NXN7-F1
#
_entry.id   AF-A0A3N2NXN7-F1
#
_cell.length_a   1.000
_cell.length_b   1.000
_cell.length_c   1.000
_cell.angle_alpha   90.00
_cell.angle_beta   90.00
_cell.angle_gamma   90.00
#
_symmetry.space_group_name_H-M   'P 1'
#
loop_
_entity.id
_entity.type
_entity.pdbx_description
1 polymer ?
#
loop_
_entity_poly.entity_id
_entity_poly.type
_entity_poly.pdbx_seq_one_letter_code
_entity_poly.pdbx_strand_id
1 'polypeptide(L)'
;MRCYGYDETGRQIVPHEAAIIQEVVKRLLAGESMRSIVADLRARNVTTSASRPWTQQSLSRLLKNPRLAGLKTYRGDVVGPGEWPAIIDEATHRKLLELLDDPARKQPYATNVRKYLLSGGFLVCGFPLPDGQGGTRPCGKTLYTQPSNSGKRGYVCRSGSPSYGCGRIRIAAERLEEEVTVRALARLASPKVRARLEAAVGAAASGTEHITAAVEAIGERLKEAGQAYAQRQISIDTLKAIEAEARRERKALQESLAQAERLRSLPATTPDALAAWWVDAPLERRRDMLALVLDRIVVKPATRAGVARLDTDRLEFVWK
;
A
#
# COMPACT_ATOMS: atom_id res chain seq x y z
N MET A 1 14.83 -3.13 22.96
CA MET A 1 13.49 -3.73 23.17
C MET A 1 13.66 -5.22 23.30
N ARG A 2 13.20 -5.83 24.41
CA ARG A 2 13.38 -7.26 24.66
C ARG A 2 12.51 -8.12 23.74
N CYS A 3 12.99 -9.33 23.43
CA CYS A 3 12.20 -10.32 22.72
C CYS A 3 11.11 -10.86 23.66
N TYR A 4 9.86 -10.88 23.21
CA TYR A 4 8.77 -11.52 23.97
C TYR A 4 9.10 -13.01 24.15
N GLY A 5 8.88 -13.55 25.34
CA GLY A 5 9.32 -14.88 25.77
C GLY A 5 10.65 -14.88 26.52
N TYR A 6 11.42 -13.81 26.45
CA TYR A 6 12.73 -13.69 27.10
C TYR A 6 12.84 -12.43 27.96
N ASP A 7 13.73 -12.49 28.95
CA ASP A 7 14.07 -11.38 29.83
C ASP A 7 14.88 -10.28 29.10
N GLU A 8 15.28 -9.25 29.83
CA GLU A 8 16.04 -8.12 29.25
C GLU A 8 17.43 -8.53 28.74
N THR A 9 18.04 -9.54 29.36
CA THR A 9 19.33 -10.10 28.92
C THR A 9 19.17 -10.97 27.66
N GLY A 10 17.95 -11.43 27.39
CA GLY A 10 17.63 -12.36 26.31
C GLY A 10 18.20 -13.75 26.54
N ARG A 11 18.61 -14.09 27.78
CA ARG A 11 19.22 -15.37 28.15
C ARG A 11 18.31 -16.23 29.01
N GLN A 12 17.31 -15.64 29.67
CA GLN A 12 16.35 -16.38 30.48
C GLN A 12 14.97 -16.34 29.86
N ILE A 13 14.24 -17.45 29.97
CA ILE A 13 12.86 -17.56 29.52
C ILE A 13 11.95 -16.91 30.56
N VAL A 14 10.99 -16.12 30.10
CA VAL A 14 9.88 -15.61 30.93
C VAL A 14 8.73 -16.62 30.83
N PRO A 15 8.41 -17.38 31.90
CA PRO A 15 7.56 -18.58 31.78
C PRO A 15 6.16 -18.29 31.23
N HIS A 16 5.50 -17.24 31.69
CA HIS A 16 4.14 -16.90 31.25
C HIS A 16 4.11 -16.44 29.78
N GLU A 17 5.13 -15.75 29.30
CA GLU A 17 5.22 -15.34 27.88
C GLU A 17 5.55 -16.52 26.97
N ALA A 18 6.42 -17.42 27.43
CA ALA A 18 6.76 -18.64 26.72
C ALA A 18 5.54 -19.58 26.58
N ALA A 19 4.71 -19.69 27.62
CA ALA A 19 3.46 -20.45 27.55
C ALA A 19 2.52 -19.91 26.47
N ILE A 20 2.41 -18.58 26.33
CA ILE A 20 1.62 -17.95 25.26
C ILE A 20 2.21 -18.26 23.88
N ILE A 21 3.54 -18.23 23.73
CA ILE A 21 4.20 -18.59 22.47
C ILE A 21 3.86 -20.04 22.09
N GLN A 22 4.02 -20.98 23.01
CA GLN A 22 3.74 -22.40 22.79
C GLN A 22 2.26 -22.63 22.45
N GLU A 23 1.33 -21.95 23.14
CA GLU A 23 -0.10 -21.99 22.86
C GLU A 23 -0.41 -21.53 21.42
N VAL A 24 0.10 -20.35 21.05
CA VAL A 24 -0.10 -19.76 19.72
C VAL A 24 0.46 -20.66 18.62
N VAL A 25 1.68 -21.20 18.82
CA VAL A 25 2.32 -22.11 17.88
C VAL A 25 1.48 -23.35 17.66
N LYS A 26 1.00 -23.98 18.73
CA LYS A 26 0.14 -25.16 18.67
C LYS A 26 -1.15 -24.88 17.90
N ARG A 27 -1.83 -23.77 18.20
CA ARG A 27 -3.09 -23.37 17.53
C ARG A 27 -2.89 -23.07 16.04
N LEU A 28 -1.80 -22.39 15.70
CA LEU A 28 -1.49 -22.03 14.33
C LEU A 28 -1.16 -23.26 13.48
N LEU A 29 -0.39 -24.21 14.03
CA LEU A 29 -0.09 -25.49 13.37
C LEU A 29 -1.32 -26.41 13.26
N ALA A 30 -2.31 -26.26 14.15
CA ALA A 30 -3.62 -26.89 14.04
C ALA A 30 -4.55 -26.23 12.98
N GLY A 31 -4.07 -25.19 12.27
CA GLY A 31 -4.80 -24.56 11.18
C GLY A 31 -5.65 -23.35 11.59
N GLU A 32 -5.60 -22.92 12.85
CA GLU A 32 -6.33 -21.72 13.27
C GLU A 32 -5.76 -20.45 12.60
N SER A 33 -6.64 -19.54 12.17
CA SER A 33 -6.21 -18.31 11.51
C SER A 33 -5.46 -17.36 12.46
N MET A 34 -4.40 -16.72 11.94
CA MET A 34 -3.66 -15.66 12.66
C MET A 34 -4.58 -14.53 13.16
N ARG A 35 -5.66 -14.25 12.42
CA ARG A 35 -6.67 -13.25 12.80
C ARG A 35 -7.42 -13.66 14.07
N SER A 36 -7.85 -14.92 14.15
CA SER A 36 -8.56 -15.47 15.31
C SER A 36 -7.69 -15.42 16.56
N ILE A 37 -6.46 -15.90 16.44
CA ILE A 37 -5.48 -15.91 17.53
C ILE A 37 -5.22 -14.49 18.06
N VAL A 38 -5.00 -13.51 17.17
CA VAL A 38 -4.79 -12.11 17.59
C VAL A 38 -6.03 -11.53 18.26
N ALA A 39 -7.24 -11.87 17.81
CA ALA A 39 -8.48 -11.42 18.43
C ALA A 39 -8.63 -11.97 19.86
N ASP A 40 -8.32 -13.26 20.05
CA ASP A 40 -8.33 -13.90 21.36
C ASP A 40 -7.27 -13.31 22.33
N LEU A 41 -6.03 -13.12 21.87
CA LEU A 41 -4.99 -12.48 22.69
C LEU A 41 -5.40 -11.07 23.15
N ARG A 42 -6.09 -10.32 22.28
CA ARG A 42 -6.64 -9.00 22.64
C ARG A 42 -7.79 -9.09 23.63
N ALA A 43 -8.69 -10.04 23.47
CA ALA A 43 -9.79 -10.27 24.42
C ALA A 43 -9.26 -10.61 25.82
N ARG A 44 -8.14 -11.35 25.90
CA ARG A 44 -7.43 -11.68 27.13
C ARG A 44 -6.50 -10.57 27.66
N ASN A 45 -6.46 -9.41 27.02
CA ASN A 45 -5.53 -8.31 27.35
C ASN A 45 -4.03 -8.71 27.36
N VAL A 46 -3.65 -9.73 26.60
CA VAL A 46 -2.25 -10.13 26.42
C VAL A 46 -1.57 -9.11 25.49
N THR A 47 -0.49 -8.51 25.96
CA THR A 47 0.24 -7.46 25.21
C THR A 47 1.66 -7.92 24.83
N THR A 48 2.29 -7.19 23.92
CA THR A 48 3.70 -7.38 23.54
C THR A 48 4.65 -6.96 24.66
N SER A 49 5.95 -7.23 24.52
CA SER A 49 6.98 -6.85 25.51
C SER A 49 7.12 -5.33 25.74
N ALA A 50 6.52 -4.48 24.88
CA ALA A 50 6.40 -3.04 25.10
C ALA A 50 4.96 -2.59 25.35
N SER A 51 4.13 -3.48 25.93
CA SER A 51 2.77 -3.18 26.36
C SER A 51 1.82 -2.71 25.24
N ARG A 52 2.13 -3.06 23.98
CA ARG A 52 1.27 -2.77 22.83
C ARG A 52 0.38 -3.97 22.49
N PRO A 53 -0.85 -3.76 21.99
CA PRO A 53 -1.70 -4.86 21.51
C PRO A 53 -1.05 -5.63 20.34
N TRP A 54 -1.29 -6.94 20.29
CA TRP A 54 -0.83 -7.78 19.18
C TRP A 54 -1.50 -7.39 17.86
N THR A 55 -0.75 -7.46 16.76
CA THR A 55 -1.22 -7.38 15.38
C THR A 55 -0.79 -8.66 14.64
N GLN A 56 -1.43 -8.99 13.52
CA GLN A 56 -1.02 -10.16 12.73
C GLN A 56 0.45 -10.04 12.26
N GLN A 57 0.88 -8.83 11.92
CA GLN A 57 2.26 -8.55 11.51
C GLN A 57 3.25 -8.71 12.67
N SER A 58 2.93 -8.19 13.86
CA SER A 58 3.82 -8.31 15.02
C SER A 58 3.90 -9.75 15.52
N LEU A 59 2.79 -10.49 15.49
CA LEU A 59 2.76 -11.90 15.86
C LEU A 59 3.53 -12.76 14.85
N SER A 60 3.32 -12.54 13.55
CA SER A 60 4.09 -13.22 12.50
C SER A 60 5.60 -12.94 12.62
N ARG A 61 5.99 -11.69 12.89
CA ARG A 61 7.41 -11.33 13.11
C ARG A 61 8.02 -12.03 14.33
N LEU A 62 7.26 -12.17 15.42
CA LEU A 62 7.71 -12.91 16.59
C LEU A 62 7.93 -14.38 16.24
N LEU A 63 6.93 -15.04 15.65
CA LEU A 63 6.97 -16.47 15.35
C LEU A 63 8.06 -16.87 14.34
N LYS A 64 8.43 -15.96 13.43
CA LYS A 64 9.54 -16.16 12.49
C LYS A 64 10.93 -15.99 13.11
N ASN A 65 11.04 -15.46 14.34
CA ASN A 65 12.32 -15.17 14.94
C ASN A 65 13.10 -16.46 15.29
N PRO A 66 14.28 -16.72 14.70
CA PRO A 66 15.08 -17.92 14.98
C PRO A 66 15.48 -18.07 16.46
N ARG A 67 15.49 -16.96 17.21
CA ARG A 67 15.76 -16.97 18.65
C ARG A 67 14.82 -17.91 19.42
N LEU A 68 13.55 -18.01 19.00
CA LEU A 68 12.56 -18.89 19.66
C LEU A 68 12.97 -20.36 19.61
N ALA A 69 13.70 -20.75 18.57
CA ALA A 69 14.25 -22.09 18.36
C ALA A 69 15.65 -22.28 18.95
N GLY A 70 16.14 -21.31 19.74
CA GLY A 70 17.51 -21.36 20.26
C GLY A 70 18.57 -21.10 19.19
N LEU A 71 18.23 -20.47 18.05
CA LEU A 71 19.18 -20.27 16.94
C LEU A 71 19.76 -18.85 16.94
N LYS A 72 21.08 -18.75 16.76
CA LYS A 72 21.82 -17.49 16.65
C LYS A 72 21.83 -17.01 15.20
N THR A 73 21.64 -15.70 15.01
CA THR A 73 21.73 -15.05 13.70
C THR A 73 22.85 -14.02 13.67
N TYR A 74 23.50 -13.88 12.52
CA TYR A 74 24.45 -12.83 12.22
C TYR A 74 24.14 -12.27 10.84
N ARG A 75 23.95 -10.94 10.74
CA ARG A 75 23.59 -10.23 9.49
C ARG A 75 22.35 -10.78 8.74
N GLY A 76 21.47 -11.48 9.46
CA GLY A 76 20.22 -12.03 8.91
C GLY A 76 20.29 -13.54 8.65
N ASP A 77 21.47 -14.14 8.66
CA ASP A 77 21.65 -15.57 8.45
C ASP A 77 21.78 -16.32 9.78
N VAL A 78 21.22 -17.52 9.84
CA VAL A 78 21.39 -18.42 10.99
C VAL A 78 22.81 -18.98 10.95
N VAL A 79 23.58 -18.70 12.00
CA VAL A 79 25.00 -19.09 12.11
C VAL A 79 25.24 -20.30 13.00
N GLY A 80 24.18 -20.85 13.60
CA GLY A 80 24.24 -22.03 14.47
C GLY A 80 23.39 -21.90 15.74
N PRO A 81 23.52 -22.85 16.69
CA PRO A 81 22.83 -22.79 17.96
C PRO A 81 23.32 -21.61 18.82
N GLY A 82 22.39 -21.00 19.55
CA GLY A 82 22.65 -19.98 20.56
C GLY A 82 22.85 -20.58 21.94
N GLU A 83 23.38 -19.77 22.86
CA GLU A 83 23.66 -20.17 24.25
C GLU A 83 22.45 -19.98 25.19
N TRP A 84 21.26 -19.67 24.65
CA TRP A 84 20.05 -19.44 25.43
C TRP A 84 19.04 -20.59 25.24
N PRO A 85 18.18 -20.85 26.24
CA PRO A 85 17.16 -21.88 26.13
C PRO A 85 16.16 -21.59 25.00
N ALA A 86 15.78 -22.62 24.26
CA ALA A 86 14.75 -22.53 23.23
C ALA A 86 13.33 -22.59 23.84
N ILE A 87 12.39 -21.82 23.32
CA ILE A 87 10.97 -21.87 23.72
C ILE A 87 10.21 -22.93 22.92
N ILE A 88 10.62 -23.14 21.66
CA ILE A 88 10.13 -24.18 20.75
C ILE A 88 11.32 -24.92 20.16
N ASP A 89 11.15 -26.17 19.75
CA ASP A 89 12.20 -26.90 19.06
C ASP A 89 12.39 -26.42 17.60
N GLU A 90 13.55 -26.72 17.03
CA GLU A 90 13.91 -26.31 15.67
C GLU A 90 12.96 -26.89 14.61
N ALA A 91 12.50 -28.13 14.77
CA ALA A 91 11.61 -28.75 13.80
C ALA A 91 10.23 -28.06 13.79
N THR A 92 9.71 -27.69 14.96
CA THR A 92 8.51 -26.88 15.09
C THR A 92 8.69 -25.49 14.48
N HIS A 93 9.84 -24.85 14.69
CA HIS A 93 10.12 -23.53 14.10
C HIS A 93 10.20 -23.59 12.57
N ARG A 94 10.82 -24.63 12.02
CA ARG A 94 10.88 -24.88 10.58
C ARG A 94 9.49 -25.04 9.97
N LYS A 95 8.62 -25.84 10.60
CA LYS A 95 7.20 -25.98 10.19
C LYS A 95 6.45 -24.66 10.23
N LEU A 96 6.72 -23.80 11.22
CA LEU A 96 6.14 -22.46 11.27
C LEU A 96 6.61 -21.59 10.11
N LEU A 97 7.91 -21.63 9.77
CA LEU A 97 8.45 -20.89 8.63
C LEU A 97 7.81 -21.36 7.32
N GLU A 98 7.76 -22.67 7.08
CA GLU A 98 7.07 -23.25 5.93
C GLU A 98 5.61 -22.77 5.84
N LEU A 99 4.88 -22.84 6.95
CA LEU A 99 3.49 -22.36 7.01
C LEU A 99 3.35 -20.85 6.77
N LEU A 100 4.27 -20.03 7.28
CA LEU A 100 4.17 -18.57 7.27
C LEU A 100 4.81 -17.91 6.03
N ASP A 101 5.68 -18.64 5.33
CA ASP A 101 6.33 -18.21 4.09
C ASP A 101 5.75 -18.88 2.83
N ASP A 102 4.81 -19.82 3.01
CA ASP A 102 4.06 -20.47 1.94
C ASP A 102 3.58 -19.44 0.88
N PRO A 103 4.10 -19.51 -0.35
CA PRO A 103 3.69 -18.64 -1.44
C PRO A 103 2.20 -18.74 -1.77
N ALA A 104 1.54 -19.87 -1.51
CA ALA A 104 0.10 -20.03 -1.69
C ALA A 104 -0.71 -19.27 -0.64
N ARG A 105 -0.14 -18.98 0.54
CA ARG A 105 -0.73 -18.09 1.56
C ARG A 105 -0.48 -16.63 1.29
N LYS A 106 0.56 -16.27 0.53
CA LYS A 106 0.58 -14.95 -0.10
C LYS A 106 -0.62 -14.96 -1.02
N GLN A 107 -1.64 -14.18 -0.66
CA GLN A 107 -2.79 -13.95 -1.54
C GLN A 107 -2.24 -13.80 -2.95
N PRO A 108 -2.59 -14.69 -3.91
CA PRO A 108 -2.14 -14.55 -5.28
C PRO A 108 -2.57 -13.16 -5.65
N TYR A 109 -1.59 -12.25 -5.80
CA TYR A 109 -1.74 -10.79 -5.91
C TYR A 109 -3.17 -10.51 -6.27
N ALA A 110 -4.04 -10.24 -5.27
CA ALA A 110 -5.47 -10.13 -5.52
C ALA A 110 -5.57 -9.23 -6.73
N THR A 111 -5.99 -9.80 -7.86
CA THR A 111 -5.63 -9.31 -9.19
C THR A 111 -5.69 -7.80 -9.12
N ASN A 112 -4.54 -7.13 -9.27
CA ASN A 112 -4.42 -5.69 -9.00
C ASN A 112 -5.24 -4.85 -10.02
N VAL A 113 -6.13 -5.53 -10.75
CA VAL A 113 -7.35 -5.04 -11.37
C VAL A 113 -8.18 -4.34 -10.30
N ARG A 114 -7.93 -3.04 -10.21
CA ARG A 114 -8.71 -2.12 -9.41
C ARG A 114 -10.19 -2.28 -9.78
N LYS A 115 -11.04 -2.53 -8.79
CA LYS A 115 -12.49 -2.77 -9.00
C LYS A 115 -13.34 -1.49 -9.04
N TYR A 116 -12.75 -0.34 -8.73
CA TYR A 116 -13.46 0.93 -8.50
C TYR A 116 -12.75 2.08 -9.21
N LEU A 117 -13.52 3.01 -9.78
CA LEU A 117 -13.03 4.11 -10.62
C LEU A 117 -12.05 5.03 -9.88
N LEU A 118 -12.30 5.35 -8.61
CA LEU A 118 -11.51 6.32 -7.84
C LEU A 118 -10.56 5.66 -6.82
N SER A 119 -10.35 4.35 -6.93
CA SER A 119 -9.39 3.63 -6.09
C SER A 119 -7.93 4.04 -6.40
N GLY A 120 -7.03 3.85 -5.44
CA GLY A 120 -5.58 3.94 -5.69
C GLY A 120 -5.02 5.35 -5.90
N GLY A 121 -5.55 6.38 -5.21
CA GLY A 121 -4.86 7.66 -5.04
C GLY A 121 -5.67 8.92 -5.32
N PHE A 122 -6.79 8.83 -6.04
CA PHE A 122 -7.59 10.01 -6.40
C PHE A 122 -8.29 10.68 -5.22
N LEU A 123 -8.52 9.97 -4.12
CA LEU A 123 -9.32 10.48 -3.00
C LEU A 123 -8.47 10.66 -1.75
N VAL A 124 -8.58 11.84 -1.14
CA VAL A 124 -7.86 12.22 0.09
C VAL A 124 -8.86 12.65 1.18
N CYS A 125 -8.58 12.26 2.41
CA CYS A 125 -9.39 12.62 3.57
C CYS A 125 -9.16 14.10 3.97
N GLY A 126 -10.21 14.91 3.87
CA GLY A 126 -10.25 16.31 4.29
C GLY A 126 -10.81 16.51 5.71
N PHE A 127 -10.87 15.47 6.55
CA PHE A 127 -11.35 15.62 7.92
C PHE A 127 -10.37 16.50 8.74
N PRO A 128 -10.83 17.55 9.44
CA PRO A 128 -9.96 18.38 10.27
C PRO A 128 -9.51 17.64 11.53
N LEU A 129 -8.20 17.50 11.71
CA LEU A 129 -7.58 16.92 12.90
C LEU A 129 -6.79 18.01 13.64
N PRO A 130 -6.63 17.89 14.97
CA PRO A 130 -5.72 18.77 15.71
C PRO A 130 -4.29 18.70 15.15
N ASP A 131 -3.63 19.85 15.04
CA ASP A 131 -2.23 19.94 14.58
C ASP A 131 -1.19 19.88 15.71
N GLY A 132 -1.64 19.89 16.96
CA GLY A 132 -0.79 19.89 18.16
C GLY A 132 -0.27 21.27 18.57
N GLN A 133 -0.62 22.32 17.82
CA GLN A 133 -0.21 23.72 18.05
C GLN A 133 -1.43 24.65 18.26
N GLY A 134 -2.60 24.08 18.59
CA GLY A 134 -3.84 24.83 18.78
C GLY A 134 -4.63 25.11 17.51
N GLY A 135 -4.17 24.62 16.35
CA GLY A 135 -4.85 24.72 15.06
C GLY A 135 -5.44 23.39 14.58
N THR A 136 -5.87 23.39 13.32
CA THR A 136 -6.38 22.19 12.64
C THR A 136 -5.67 21.97 11.32
N ARG A 137 -5.45 20.70 10.98
CA ARG A 137 -4.90 20.25 9.70
C ARG A 137 -5.80 19.19 9.08
N PRO A 138 -5.88 19.09 7.74
CA PRO A 138 -6.59 17.98 7.12
C PRO A 138 -5.89 16.65 7.43
N CYS A 139 -6.67 15.58 7.56
CA CYS A 139 -6.16 14.23 7.76
C CYS A 139 -5.17 13.82 6.65
N GLY A 140 -5.46 14.18 5.40
CA GLY A 140 -4.53 14.04 4.27
C GLY A 140 -4.26 12.60 3.83
N LYS A 141 -4.89 11.59 4.46
CA LYS A 141 -4.70 10.18 4.10
C LYS A 141 -5.59 9.77 2.93
N THR A 142 -5.07 8.90 2.07
CA THR A 142 -5.81 8.33 0.94
C THR A 142 -7.04 7.56 1.42
N LEU A 143 -8.16 7.70 0.71
CA LEU A 143 -9.34 6.88 0.97
C LEU A 143 -9.20 5.51 0.28
N TYR A 144 -9.63 4.48 0.99
CA TYR A 144 -9.60 3.09 0.52
C TYR A 144 -11.00 2.59 0.23
N THR A 145 -11.10 1.65 -0.71
CA THR A 145 -12.36 0.96 -0.99
C THR A 145 -12.76 0.08 0.19
N GLN A 146 -13.97 0.25 0.71
CA GLN A 146 -14.52 -0.60 1.76
C GLN A 146 -16.04 -0.71 1.60
N PRO A 147 -16.56 -1.88 1.17
CA PRO A 147 -17.99 -2.15 1.19
C PRO A 147 -18.59 -1.96 2.59
N SER A 148 -19.85 -1.56 2.68
CA SER A 148 -20.59 -1.63 3.95
C SER A 148 -20.93 -3.08 4.30
N ASN A 149 -21.42 -3.30 5.52
CA ASN A 149 -21.96 -4.61 5.93
C ASN A 149 -23.11 -5.08 5.02
N SER A 150 -23.86 -4.14 4.44
CA SER A 150 -24.90 -4.39 3.44
C SER A 150 -24.38 -4.53 2.00
N GLY A 151 -23.06 -4.65 1.79
CA GLY A 151 -22.44 -4.82 0.48
C GLY A 151 -22.32 -3.54 -0.37
N LYS A 152 -22.83 -2.40 0.09
CA LYS A 152 -22.79 -1.14 -0.67
C LYS A 152 -21.36 -0.62 -0.82
N ARG A 153 -20.98 -0.33 -2.05
CA ARG A 153 -19.67 0.20 -2.46
C ARG A 153 -19.40 1.56 -1.80
N GLY A 154 -18.21 1.76 -1.27
CA GLY A 154 -17.83 3.03 -0.64
C GLY A 154 -16.33 3.24 -0.48
N TYR A 155 -15.96 4.50 -0.29
CA TYR A 155 -14.60 4.93 0.02
C TYR A 155 -14.55 5.38 1.48
N VAL A 156 -13.52 4.96 2.21
CA VAL A 156 -13.35 5.28 3.63
C VAL A 156 -11.93 5.70 3.97
N CYS A 157 -11.81 6.58 4.95
CA CYS A 157 -10.53 6.83 5.60
C CYS A 157 -10.32 5.74 6.66
N ARG A 158 -9.49 4.72 6.39
CA ARG A 158 -9.29 3.59 7.32
C ARG A 158 -8.48 4.01 8.54
N SER A 159 -8.99 3.74 9.74
CA SER A 159 -8.23 3.85 10.99
C SER A 159 -7.40 2.59 11.24
N GLY A 160 -6.26 2.75 11.92
CA GLY A 160 -5.37 1.64 12.31
C GLY A 160 -4.23 1.36 11.33
N SER A 161 -3.33 0.46 11.73
CA SER A 161 -2.18 0.05 10.92
C SER A 161 -2.62 -0.85 9.74
N PRO A 162 -2.05 -0.69 8.54
CA PRO A 162 -0.94 0.19 8.17
C PRO A 162 -1.36 1.54 7.54
N SER A 163 -2.66 1.84 7.47
CA SER A 163 -3.17 3.03 6.75
C SER A 163 -3.13 4.33 7.57
N TYR A 164 -3.17 4.23 8.91
CA TYR A 164 -3.09 5.33 9.89
C TYR A 164 -3.97 6.56 9.55
N GLY A 165 -5.17 6.33 9.00
CA GLY A 165 -6.19 7.35 8.77
C GLY A 165 -7.02 7.64 10.03
N CYS A 166 -7.92 8.62 9.92
CA CYS A 166 -8.74 9.06 11.06
C CYS A 166 -9.98 8.21 11.34
N GLY A 167 -10.43 7.38 10.39
CA GLY A 167 -11.67 6.59 10.57
C GLY A 167 -12.97 7.36 10.34
N ARG A 168 -12.93 8.68 10.09
CA ARG A 168 -14.11 9.56 10.20
C ARG A 168 -14.83 9.87 8.89
N ILE A 169 -14.25 9.53 7.74
CA ILE A 169 -14.86 9.80 6.43
C ILE A 169 -15.29 8.49 5.78
N ARG A 170 -16.56 8.46 5.38
CA ARG A 170 -17.14 7.51 4.44
C ARG A 170 -17.93 8.28 3.37
N ILE A 171 -17.82 7.84 2.13
CA ILE A 171 -18.59 8.34 1.00
C ILE A 171 -19.01 7.18 0.10
N ALA A 172 -20.26 7.21 -0.38
CA ALA A 172 -20.79 6.18 -1.27
C ALA A 172 -20.09 6.26 -2.63
N ALA A 173 -19.67 5.11 -3.16
CA ALA A 173 -18.85 5.09 -4.38
C ALA A 173 -19.65 5.49 -5.62
N GLU A 174 -20.85 4.94 -5.79
CA GLU A 174 -21.69 5.14 -6.98
C GLU A 174 -21.94 6.61 -7.29
N ARG A 175 -22.56 7.35 -6.35
CA ARG A 175 -22.85 8.78 -6.53
C ARG A 175 -21.61 9.64 -6.71
N LEU A 176 -20.53 9.32 -5.99
CA LEU A 176 -19.27 10.03 -6.14
C LEU A 176 -18.66 9.79 -7.53
N GLU A 177 -18.67 8.55 -8.00
CA GLU A 177 -18.13 8.19 -9.31
C GLU A 177 -18.93 8.83 -10.45
N GLU A 178 -20.25 8.93 -10.33
CA GLU A 178 -21.12 9.67 -11.26
C GLU A 178 -20.71 11.16 -11.35
N GLU A 179 -20.64 11.84 -10.20
CA GLU A 179 -20.28 13.27 -10.15
C GLU A 179 -18.87 13.55 -10.71
N VAL A 180 -17.90 12.70 -10.34
CA VAL A 180 -16.53 12.82 -10.85
C VAL A 180 -16.46 12.59 -12.35
N THR A 181 -17.22 11.62 -12.86
CA THR A 181 -17.30 11.33 -14.30
C THR A 181 -17.80 12.56 -15.05
N VAL A 182 -18.94 13.13 -14.65
CA VAL A 182 -19.54 14.30 -15.32
C VAL A 182 -18.55 15.46 -15.38
N ARG A 183 -17.93 15.82 -14.24
CA ARG A 183 -16.97 16.94 -14.19
C ARG A 183 -15.71 16.67 -15.01
N ALA A 184 -15.18 15.44 -14.95
CA ALA A 184 -13.97 15.10 -15.68
C ALA A 184 -14.19 15.10 -17.20
N LEU A 185 -15.31 14.57 -17.68
CA LEU A 185 -15.65 14.58 -19.11
C LEU A 185 -15.83 16.02 -19.62
N ALA A 186 -16.57 16.86 -18.89
CA ALA A 186 -16.71 18.28 -19.23
C ALA A 186 -15.35 18.99 -19.29
N ARG A 187 -14.44 18.66 -18.36
CA ARG A 187 -13.09 19.23 -18.32
C ARG A 187 -12.23 18.76 -19.49
N LEU A 188 -12.29 17.47 -19.82
CA LEU A 188 -11.57 16.86 -20.95
C LEU A 188 -12.04 17.40 -22.30
N ALA A 189 -13.32 17.74 -22.42
CA ALA A 189 -13.89 18.34 -23.62
C ALA A 189 -13.61 19.85 -23.76
N SER A 190 -13.06 20.50 -22.72
CA SER A 190 -12.75 21.93 -22.76
C SER A 190 -11.64 22.21 -23.80
N PRO A 191 -11.84 23.14 -24.76
CA PRO A 191 -10.84 23.46 -25.78
C PRO A 191 -9.48 23.85 -25.20
N LYS A 192 -9.47 24.61 -24.09
CA LYS A 192 -8.24 25.00 -23.39
C LYS A 192 -7.48 23.80 -22.82
N VAL A 193 -8.19 22.83 -22.24
CA VAL A 193 -7.58 21.63 -21.67
C VAL A 193 -7.08 20.73 -22.79
N ARG A 194 -7.85 20.57 -23.87
CA ARG A 194 -7.46 19.84 -25.08
C ARG A 194 -6.17 20.37 -25.69
N ALA A 195 -6.10 21.67 -25.99
CA ALA A 195 -4.90 22.28 -26.56
C ALA A 195 -3.66 22.06 -25.69
N ARG A 196 -3.81 22.14 -24.35
CA ARG A 196 -2.73 21.84 -23.41
C ARG A 196 -2.30 20.37 -23.45
N LEU A 197 -3.26 19.44 -23.50
CA LEU A 197 -2.97 18.01 -23.56
C LEU A 197 -2.30 17.65 -24.90
N GLU A 198 -2.77 18.20 -26.01
CA GLU A 198 -2.19 18.00 -27.35
C GLU A 198 -0.76 18.55 -27.46
N ALA A 199 -0.50 19.75 -26.91
CA ALA A 199 0.86 20.28 -26.82
C ALA A 199 1.77 19.36 -25.97
N ALA A 200 1.25 18.82 -24.87
CA ALA A 200 1.98 17.86 -24.04
C ALA A 200 2.24 16.53 -24.78
N VAL A 201 1.31 16.06 -25.64
CA VAL A 201 1.54 14.90 -26.53
C VAL A 201 2.72 15.15 -27.46
N GLY A 202 2.77 16.31 -28.12
CA GLY A 202 3.84 16.64 -29.05
C GLY A 202 5.22 16.69 -28.38
N ALA A 203 5.30 17.31 -27.20
CA ALA A 203 6.52 17.33 -26.40
C ALA A 203 6.92 15.93 -25.90
N ALA A 204 5.96 15.14 -25.43
CA ALA A 204 6.21 13.79 -24.91
C ALA A 204 6.61 12.81 -26.02
N ALA A 205 6.09 12.95 -27.23
CA ALA A 205 6.51 12.17 -28.39
C ALA A 205 8.00 12.34 -28.66
N SER A 206 8.49 13.59 -28.60
CA SER A 206 9.91 13.91 -28.76
C SER A 206 10.77 13.44 -27.57
N GLY A 207 10.21 13.47 -26.35
CA GLY A 207 10.89 12.99 -25.14
C GLY A 207 10.91 11.47 -24.96
N THR A 208 10.05 10.73 -25.67
CA THR A 208 9.91 9.27 -25.49
C THR A 208 11.19 8.51 -25.85
N GLU A 209 11.87 8.90 -26.93
CA GLU A 209 13.15 8.28 -27.34
C GLU A 209 14.23 8.48 -26.27
N HIS A 210 14.33 9.70 -25.73
CA HIS A 210 15.26 10.02 -24.63
C HIS A 210 14.95 9.24 -23.34
N ILE A 211 13.66 9.07 -23.00
CA ILE A 211 13.23 8.31 -21.83
C ILE A 211 13.58 6.82 -21.99
N THR A 212 13.34 6.25 -23.17
CA THR A 212 13.68 4.84 -23.45
C THR A 212 15.19 4.61 -23.32
N ALA A 213 16.01 5.47 -23.93
CA ALA A 213 17.46 5.41 -23.81
C ALA A 213 17.94 5.53 -22.35
N ALA A 214 17.31 6.40 -21.56
CA ALA A 214 17.63 6.54 -20.14
C ALA A 214 17.28 5.28 -19.32
N VAL A 215 16.15 4.62 -19.62
CA VAL A 215 15.77 3.34 -18.97
C VAL A 215 16.76 2.23 -19.30
N GLU A 216 17.22 2.16 -20.55
CA GLU A 216 18.25 1.21 -20.99
C GLU A 216 19.59 1.47 -20.28
N ALA A 217 20.02 2.73 -20.21
CA ALA A 217 21.24 3.13 -19.51
C ALA A 217 21.22 2.77 -18.01
N ILE A 218 20.07 2.90 -17.34
CA ILE A 218 19.90 2.43 -15.96
C ILE A 218 20.05 0.91 -15.87
N GLY A 219 19.55 0.17 -16.86
CA GLY A 219 19.73 -1.28 -16.96
C GLY A 219 21.18 -1.69 -17.06
N GLU A 220 21.97 -1.02 -17.90
CA GLU A 220 23.41 -1.25 -18.03
C GLU A 220 24.16 -0.91 -16.73
N ARG A 221 23.87 0.24 -16.10
CA ARG A 221 24.45 0.62 -14.80
C ARG A 221 24.20 -0.45 -13.71
N LEU A 222 23.03 -1.08 -13.71
CA LEU A 222 22.72 -2.17 -12.77
C LEU A 222 23.51 -3.44 -13.08
N LYS A 223 23.75 -3.77 -14.35
CA LYS A 223 24.60 -4.91 -14.74
C LYS A 223 26.04 -4.68 -14.30
N GLU A 224 26.59 -3.49 -14.55
CA GLU A 224 27.94 -3.11 -14.12
C GLU A 224 28.09 -3.19 -12.59
N ALA A 225 27.12 -2.65 -11.84
CA ALA A 225 27.12 -2.75 -10.38
C ALA A 225 27.08 -4.21 -9.90
N GLY A 226 26.32 -5.07 -10.56
CA GLY A 226 26.29 -6.51 -10.29
C GLY A 226 27.64 -7.20 -10.53
N GLN A 227 28.32 -6.84 -11.63
CA GLN A 227 29.67 -7.35 -11.93
C GLN A 227 30.71 -6.87 -10.91
N ALA A 228 30.69 -5.59 -10.54
CA ALA A 228 31.57 -5.02 -9.52
C ALA A 228 31.39 -5.72 -8.16
N TYR A 229 30.15 -6.07 -7.80
CA TYR A 229 29.87 -6.85 -6.60
C TYR A 229 30.40 -8.29 -6.70
N ALA A 230 30.20 -8.96 -7.84
CA ALA A 230 30.72 -10.32 -8.08
C ALA A 230 32.25 -10.36 -7.99
N GLN A 231 32.92 -9.31 -8.44
CA GLN A 231 34.37 -9.11 -8.34
C GLN A 231 34.84 -8.58 -6.98
N ARG A 232 33.93 -8.44 -6.00
CA ARG A 232 34.20 -7.93 -4.64
C ARG A 232 34.78 -6.51 -4.58
N GLN A 233 34.55 -5.70 -5.61
CA GLN A 233 34.99 -4.30 -5.66
C GLN A 233 34.07 -3.39 -4.84
N ILE A 234 32.81 -3.79 -4.64
CA ILE A 234 31.82 -3.06 -3.84
C ILE A 234 31.17 -3.97 -2.81
N SER A 235 30.66 -3.36 -1.74
CA SER A 235 29.91 -4.08 -0.69
C SER A 235 28.46 -4.37 -1.12
N ILE A 236 27.83 -5.33 -0.46
CA ILE A 236 26.41 -5.64 -0.67
C ILE A 236 25.49 -4.45 -0.30
N ASP A 237 25.88 -3.63 0.67
CA ASP A 237 25.11 -2.45 1.07
C ASP A 237 25.19 -1.35 0.01
N THR A 238 26.36 -1.19 -0.62
CA THR A 238 26.55 -0.31 -1.79
C THR A 238 25.68 -0.75 -2.96
N LEU A 239 25.67 -2.06 -3.29
CA LEU A 239 24.83 -2.59 -4.36
C LEU A 239 23.33 -2.33 -4.09
N LYS A 240 22.86 -2.61 -2.88
CA LYS A 240 21.46 -2.33 -2.48
C LYS A 240 21.09 -0.84 -2.61
N ALA A 241 22.00 0.06 -2.28
CA ALA A 241 21.77 1.50 -2.41
C ALA A 241 21.65 1.90 -3.90
N ILE A 242 22.51 1.39 -4.77
CA ILE A 242 22.46 1.59 -6.23
C ILE A 242 21.14 1.05 -6.79
N GLU A 243 20.76 -0.18 -6.43
CA GLU A 243 19.50 -0.79 -6.84
C GLU A 243 18.28 0.02 -6.41
N ALA A 244 18.30 0.56 -5.19
CA ALA A 244 17.21 1.37 -4.67
C ALA A 244 17.04 2.68 -5.45
N GLU A 245 18.14 3.37 -5.76
CA GLU A 245 18.12 4.60 -6.57
C GLU A 245 17.68 4.33 -8.01
N ALA A 246 18.30 3.34 -8.67
CA ALA A 246 17.94 2.94 -10.02
C ALA A 246 16.45 2.54 -10.12
N ARG A 247 15.89 1.88 -9.10
CA ARG A 247 14.45 1.61 -9.04
C ARG A 247 13.60 2.87 -8.96
N ARG A 248 14.02 3.89 -8.20
CA ARG A 248 13.31 5.17 -8.10
C ARG A 248 13.33 5.92 -9.42
N GLU A 249 14.51 6.09 -10.01
CA GLU A 249 14.70 6.75 -11.31
C GLU A 249 13.88 6.05 -12.41
N ARG A 250 14.02 4.72 -12.54
CA ARG A 250 13.31 3.95 -13.55
C ARG A 250 11.80 4.04 -13.38
N LYS A 251 11.30 4.05 -12.14
CA LYS A 251 9.88 4.23 -11.85
C LYS A 251 9.38 5.61 -12.33
N ALA A 252 10.13 6.68 -12.07
CA ALA A 252 9.76 8.03 -12.52
C ALA A 252 9.74 8.15 -14.06
N LEU A 253 10.73 7.56 -14.74
CA LEU A 253 10.79 7.50 -16.20
C LEU A 253 9.63 6.69 -16.80
N GLN A 254 9.32 5.52 -16.22
CA GLN A 254 8.19 4.71 -16.64
C GLN A 254 6.84 5.39 -16.41
N GLU A 255 6.68 6.15 -15.32
CA GLU A 255 5.48 6.96 -15.08
C GLU A 255 5.33 8.07 -16.13
N SER A 256 6.44 8.66 -16.58
CA SER A 256 6.46 9.66 -17.65
C SER A 256 6.08 9.06 -19.00
N LEU A 257 6.60 7.87 -19.33
CA LEU A 257 6.24 7.14 -20.54
C LEU A 257 4.75 6.74 -20.55
N ALA A 258 4.26 6.20 -19.42
CA ALA A 258 2.85 5.87 -19.27
C ALA A 258 1.95 7.11 -19.41
N GLN A 259 2.39 8.28 -18.90
CA GLN A 259 1.66 9.53 -19.10
C GLN A 259 1.62 9.94 -20.57
N ALA A 260 2.73 9.81 -21.30
CA ALA A 260 2.80 10.10 -22.74
C ALA A 260 1.86 9.19 -23.55
N GLU A 261 1.83 7.89 -23.23
CA GLU A 261 0.94 6.92 -23.87
C GLU A 261 -0.53 7.23 -23.61
N ARG A 262 -0.90 7.55 -22.35
CA ARG A 262 -2.26 7.99 -22.00
C ARG A 262 -2.69 9.19 -22.83
N LEU A 263 -1.82 10.19 -22.93
CA LEU A 263 -2.03 11.40 -23.71
C LEU A 263 -2.24 11.11 -25.20
N ARG A 264 -1.42 10.23 -25.80
CA ARG A 264 -1.57 9.78 -27.20
C ARG A 264 -2.89 9.04 -27.45
N SER A 265 -3.39 8.34 -26.45
CA SER A 265 -4.57 7.50 -26.55
C SER A 265 -5.90 8.21 -26.28
N LEU A 266 -5.90 9.55 -26.23
CA LEU A 266 -7.08 10.38 -25.98
C LEU A 266 -8.15 10.17 -27.06
N PRO A 267 -9.31 9.58 -26.73
CA PRO A 267 -10.44 9.50 -27.66
C PRO A 267 -11.05 10.89 -27.90
N ALA A 268 -11.86 10.99 -28.97
CA ALA A 268 -12.84 12.00 -29.36
C ALA A 268 -12.74 13.46 -28.84
N THR A 269 -13.09 14.43 -29.68
CA THR A 269 -12.93 15.86 -29.40
C THR A 269 -14.13 16.54 -28.73
N THR A 270 -15.30 15.92 -28.69
CA THR A 270 -16.55 16.53 -28.16
C THR A 270 -17.02 15.88 -26.85
N PRO A 271 -17.76 16.62 -25.98
CA PRO A 271 -18.31 16.08 -24.75
C PRO A 271 -19.18 14.82 -24.97
N ASP A 272 -20.03 14.83 -26.00
CA ASP A 272 -20.97 13.74 -26.26
C ASP A 272 -20.25 12.47 -26.74
N ALA A 273 -19.24 12.62 -27.60
CA ALA A 273 -18.46 11.49 -28.06
C ALA A 273 -17.59 10.90 -26.94
N LEU A 274 -17.07 11.74 -26.03
CA LEU A 274 -16.38 11.29 -24.83
C LEU A 274 -17.32 10.55 -23.86
N ALA A 275 -18.55 11.04 -23.68
CA ALA A 275 -19.56 10.38 -22.86
C ALA A 275 -19.96 9.02 -23.44
N ALA A 276 -20.17 8.93 -24.76
CA ALA A 276 -20.45 7.68 -25.45
C ALA A 276 -19.30 6.67 -25.27
N TRP A 277 -18.05 7.09 -25.53
CA TRP A 277 -16.87 6.25 -25.32
C TRP A 277 -16.74 5.76 -23.86
N TRP A 278 -17.07 6.62 -22.89
CA TRP A 278 -16.92 6.31 -21.47
C TRP A 278 -17.79 5.13 -21.01
N VAL A 279 -18.96 4.94 -21.63
CA VAL A 279 -19.88 3.85 -21.29
C VAL A 279 -19.23 2.48 -21.53
N ASP A 280 -18.59 2.31 -22.69
CA ASP A 280 -18.00 1.04 -23.12
C ASP A 280 -16.53 0.88 -22.69
N ALA A 281 -15.88 1.96 -22.29
CA ALA A 281 -14.47 1.95 -21.94
C ALA A 281 -14.15 1.04 -20.73
N PRO A 282 -13.12 0.18 -20.84
CA PRO A 282 -12.59 -0.56 -19.69
C PRO A 282 -12.22 0.38 -18.54
N LEU A 283 -12.35 -0.12 -17.30
CA LEU A 283 -12.11 0.69 -16.10
C LEU A 283 -10.71 1.31 -16.07
N GLU A 284 -9.70 0.59 -16.55
CA GLU A 284 -8.33 1.08 -16.65
C GLU A 284 -8.23 2.30 -17.57
N ARG A 285 -8.86 2.23 -18.75
CA ARG A 285 -8.92 3.33 -19.72
C ARG A 285 -9.64 4.56 -19.17
N ARG A 286 -10.77 4.36 -18.48
CA ARG A 286 -11.49 5.45 -17.80
C ARG A 286 -10.63 6.15 -16.75
N ARG A 287 -9.88 5.38 -15.97
CA ARG A 287 -8.98 5.90 -14.94
C ARG A 287 -7.79 6.63 -15.52
N ASP A 288 -7.22 6.12 -16.61
CA ASP A 288 -6.15 6.78 -17.34
C ASP A 288 -6.58 8.16 -17.81
N MET A 289 -7.80 8.29 -18.34
CA MET A 289 -8.36 9.59 -18.71
C MET A 289 -8.58 10.53 -17.52
N LEU A 290 -9.06 10.01 -16.38
CA LEU A 290 -9.15 10.82 -15.16
C LEU A 290 -7.78 11.35 -14.73
N ALA A 291 -6.74 10.51 -14.78
CA ALA A 291 -5.40 10.88 -14.36
C ALA A 291 -4.77 12.01 -15.20
N LEU A 292 -5.30 12.30 -16.40
CA LEU A 292 -4.83 13.40 -17.23
C LEU A 292 -5.28 14.78 -16.71
N VAL A 293 -6.47 14.86 -16.12
CA VAL A 293 -7.08 16.13 -15.71
C VAL A 293 -7.20 16.28 -14.20
N LEU A 294 -7.30 15.18 -13.46
CA LEU A 294 -7.52 15.15 -12.02
C LEU A 294 -6.23 14.81 -11.27
N ASP A 295 -5.82 15.67 -10.35
CA ASP A 295 -4.75 15.37 -9.38
C ASP A 295 -5.34 14.55 -8.22
N ARG A 296 -6.29 15.15 -7.49
CA ARG A 296 -6.96 14.53 -6.35
C ARG A 296 -8.28 15.21 -6.04
N ILE A 297 -9.08 14.54 -5.21
CA ILE A 297 -10.31 15.07 -4.63
C ILE A 297 -10.18 14.98 -3.12
N VAL A 298 -10.28 16.12 -2.45
CA VAL A 298 -10.34 16.19 -0.99
C VAL A 298 -11.80 16.05 -0.56
N VAL A 299 -12.09 14.97 0.14
CA VAL A 299 -13.42 14.69 0.67
C VAL A 299 -13.49 15.23 2.10
N LYS A 300 -14.26 16.27 2.34
CA LYS A 300 -14.50 16.90 3.66
C LYS A 300 -15.59 16.15 4.44
N PRO A 301 -15.82 16.43 5.74
CA PRO A 301 -16.95 15.87 6.48
C PRO A 301 -18.30 16.15 5.80
N ALA A 302 -19.30 15.29 6.03
CA ALA A 302 -20.64 15.55 5.54
C ALA A 302 -21.23 16.75 6.29
N THR A 303 -21.85 17.69 5.58
CA THR A 303 -22.55 18.81 6.22
C THR A 303 -23.89 18.38 6.82
N ARG A 304 -24.51 17.32 6.26
CA ARG A 304 -25.78 16.73 6.72
C ARG A 304 -25.66 15.21 6.82
N ALA A 305 -25.98 14.65 7.98
CA ALA A 305 -26.02 13.20 8.20
C ALA A 305 -27.32 12.59 7.63
N GLY A 306 -27.25 11.35 7.13
CA GLY A 306 -28.44 10.57 6.76
C GLY A 306 -29.13 10.93 5.43
N VAL A 307 -28.62 11.91 4.68
CA VAL A 307 -29.19 12.28 3.38
C VAL A 307 -28.71 11.31 2.30
N ALA A 308 -29.64 10.78 1.49
CA ALA A 308 -29.34 9.83 0.42
C ALA A 308 -28.59 10.47 -0.77
N ARG A 309 -28.72 11.80 -0.94
CA ARG A 309 -28.06 12.57 -2.00
C ARG A 309 -26.59 12.82 -1.66
N LEU A 310 -25.74 12.83 -2.70
CA LEU A 310 -24.36 13.28 -2.58
C LEU A 310 -24.34 14.76 -2.19
N ASP A 311 -23.72 15.05 -1.04
CA ASP A 311 -23.29 16.40 -0.68
C ASP A 311 -22.08 16.74 -1.56
N THR A 312 -22.24 17.65 -2.50
CA THR A 312 -21.18 18.07 -3.43
C THR A 312 -20.25 19.11 -2.81
N ASP A 313 -20.70 19.86 -1.81
CA ASP A 313 -19.95 20.96 -1.20
C ASP A 313 -18.80 20.44 -0.33
N ARG A 314 -18.91 19.19 0.13
CA ARG A 314 -17.82 18.47 0.79
C ARG A 314 -16.77 17.90 -0.18
N LEU A 315 -16.89 18.12 -1.49
CA LEU A 315 -15.92 17.66 -2.49
C LEU A 315 -15.12 18.84 -3.02
N GLU A 316 -13.81 18.83 -2.74
CA GLU A 316 -12.89 19.80 -3.30
C GLU A 316 -12.03 19.10 -4.37
N PHE A 317 -12.22 19.51 -5.61
CA PHE A 317 -11.49 18.95 -6.76
C PHE A 317 -10.21 19.75 -7.00
N VAL A 318 -9.08 19.05 -7.01
CA VAL A 318 -7.79 19.60 -7.41
C VAL A 318 -7.48 19.07 -8.81
N TRP A 319 -7.55 19.96 -9.80
CA TRP A 319 -7.28 19.66 -11.21
C TRP A 319 -5.82 19.92 -11.57
N LYS A 320 -5.34 19.26 -12.62
CA LYS A 320 -4.01 19.46 -13.23
C LYS A 320 -4.00 20.57 -14.29
#